data_AF-A0A7C3PYJ0-F1
#
_entry.id   AF-A0A7C3PYJ0-F1
#
_cell.length_a   1.000
_cell.length_b   1.000
_cell.length_c   1.000
_cell.angle_alpha   90.00
_cell.angle_beta   90.00
_cell.angle_gamma   90.00
#
_symmetry.space_group_name_H-M   'P 1'
#
loop_
_entity.id
_entity.type
_entity.pdbx_description
1 polymer ?
#
loop_
_entity_poly.entity_id
_entity_poly.type
_entity_poly.pdbx_seq_one_letter_code
_entity_poly.pdbx_strand_id
1 'polypeptide(L)'
;MNHVRTLPTVDVHGGEVIIDERTCRKCGYALKGLRTGGQCPECGSAIKRSVSRKGESLVEAPRDYLEQLRFAANAMAGCVLALAMMVPMLVWQVGAQGAAGVATMAGVLFVLSCGWVWSVWVVTAPRRLTRATGINLTREWSGSRWSARGMLACAPVAMVLTAVAAIATPGAPTTGFAKLVWGLALACGLGTFFGLAPLAMHV
;
A
#
# COMPACT_ATOMS: atom_id res chain seq x y z
N MET A 1 55.07 -20.95 -6.41
CA MET A 1 55.26 -19.56 -5.95
C MET A 1 53.96 -18.81 -6.23
N ASN A 2 53.14 -18.61 -5.19
CA ASN A 2 51.80 -18.03 -5.32
C ASN A 2 51.86 -16.52 -5.08
N HIS A 3 51.48 -15.74 -6.10
CA HIS A 3 51.31 -14.30 -5.98
C HIS A 3 50.07 -13.97 -5.16
N VAL A 4 50.29 -13.60 -3.89
CA VAL A 4 49.28 -12.98 -3.04
C VAL A 4 48.99 -11.59 -3.61
N ARG A 5 47.85 -11.44 -4.31
CA ARG A 5 47.32 -10.11 -4.66
C ARG A 5 46.79 -9.47 -3.38
N THR A 6 47.57 -8.57 -2.80
CA THR A 6 47.07 -7.61 -1.81
C THR A 6 46.02 -6.73 -2.48
N LEU A 7 44.75 -6.91 -2.09
CA LEU A 7 43.68 -6.00 -2.49
C LEU A 7 44.00 -4.59 -1.95
N PRO A 8 43.74 -3.52 -2.72
CA PRO A 8 43.97 -2.16 -2.26
C PRO A 8 43.17 -1.91 -0.98
N THR A 9 43.88 -1.50 0.08
CA THR A 9 43.27 -1.01 1.31
C THR A 9 42.50 0.26 0.97
N VAL A 10 41.17 0.17 0.97
CA VAL A 10 40.30 1.34 0.84
C VAL A 10 40.62 2.27 2.00
N ASP A 11 41.18 3.45 1.72
CA ASP A 11 41.43 4.49 2.72
C ASP A 11 40.11 4.86 3.41
N VAL A 12 39.93 4.41 4.65
CA VAL A 12 38.71 4.55 5.47
C VAL A 12 38.46 6.00 5.91
N HIS A 13 39.27 6.96 5.47
CA HIS A 13 39.20 8.36 5.89
C HIS A 13 38.72 9.34 4.78
N GLY A 14 38.32 8.82 3.63
CA GLY A 14 37.68 9.58 2.55
C GLY A 14 36.18 9.78 2.73
N GLY A 15 35.73 10.31 3.87
CA GLY A 15 34.32 10.67 4.05
C GLY A 15 33.85 11.67 2.99
N GLU A 16 32.69 11.42 2.37
CA GLU A 16 32.06 12.31 1.39
C GLU A 16 31.76 13.67 2.04
N VAL A 17 32.13 14.77 1.39
CA VAL A 17 31.84 16.14 1.87
C VAL A 17 30.34 16.40 1.76
N ILE A 18 29.74 16.92 2.82
CA ILE A 18 28.32 17.20 2.91
C ILE A 18 28.04 18.50 2.14
N ILE A 19 27.33 18.38 1.02
CA ILE A 19 26.93 19.53 0.20
C ILE A 19 25.57 20.09 0.65
N ASP A 20 24.72 19.22 1.20
CA ASP A 20 23.37 19.56 1.67
C ASP A 20 23.39 20.39 2.97
N GLU A 21 22.47 21.36 3.06
CA GLU A 21 22.24 22.14 4.28
C GLU A 21 21.55 21.27 5.34
N ARG A 22 22.35 20.62 6.17
CA ARG A 22 21.87 19.85 7.32
C ARG A 22 22.55 20.31 8.60
N THR A 23 21.82 20.31 9.69
CA THR A 23 22.32 20.70 11.00
C THR A 23 22.65 19.49 11.86
N CYS A 24 23.58 19.66 12.80
CA CYS A 24 23.89 18.65 13.80
C CYS A 24 22.66 18.41 14.68
N ARG A 25 22.27 17.14 14.86
CA ARG A 25 21.10 16.78 15.69
C ARG A 25 21.26 17.12 17.18
N LYS A 26 22.50 17.32 17.65
CA LYS A 26 22.80 17.58 19.06
C LYS A 26 22.87 19.08 19.38
N CYS A 27 23.50 19.88 18.52
CA CYS A 27 23.75 21.30 18.79
C CYS A 27 23.21 22.27 17.73
N GLY A 28 22.65 21.79 16.61
CA GLY A 28 22.13 22.65 15.56
C GLY A 28 23.17 23.25 14.60
N TYR A 29 24.47 22.99 14.79
CA TYR A 29 25.53 23.51 13.92
C TYR A 29 25.37 23.07 12.46
N ALA A 30 25.57 23.98 11.50
CA ALA A 30 25.47 23.68 10.06
C ALA A 30 26.62 22.77 9.61
N LEU A 31 26.30 21.60 9.06
CA LEU A 31 27.27 20.57 8.67
C LEU A 31 27.73 20.68 7.21
N LYS A 32 27.32 21.73 6.49
CA LYS A 32 27.71 21.95 5.09
C LYS A 32 29.22 22.15 4.99
N GLY A 33 29.88 21.41 4.11
CA GLY A 33 31.34 21.43 3.92
C GLY A 33 32.12 20.48 4.83
N LEU A 34 31.50 19.84 5.83
CA LEU A 34 32.15 18.82 6.66
C LEU A 34 32.10 17.44 6.00
N ARG A 35 33.04 16.55 6.35
CA ARG A 35 33.04 15.16 5.84
C ARG A 35 32.10 14.26 6.64
N THR A 36 31.38 13.38 5.94
CA THR A 36 30.64 12.29 6.56
C THR A 36 31.59 11.35 7.31
N GLY A 37 31.19 10.86 8.48
CA GLY A 37 32.06 10.08 9.37
C GLY A 37 33.00 10.91 10.25
N GLY A 38 33.12 12.23 10.03
CA GLY A 38 33.84 13.15 10.91
C GLY A 38 33.12 13.46 12.22
N GLN A 39 33.65 14.39 13.02
CA GLN A 39 33.03 14.88 14.25
C GLN A 39 32.51 16.30 14.07
N CYS A 40 31.41 16.63 14.75
CA CYS A 40 30.89 18.00 14.80
C CYS A 40 31.82 18.91 15.62
N PRO A 41 32.26 20.07 15.11
CA PRO A 41 33.22 20.94 15.80
C PRO A 41 32.67 21.50 17.12
N GLU A 42 31.37 21.79 17.18
CA GLU A 42 30.75 22.37 18.38
C GLU A 42 30.55 21.37 19.53
N CYS A 43 30.26 20.09 19.23
CA CYS A 43 29.79 19.15 20.26
C CYS A 43 30.47 17.77 20.24
N GLY A 44 31.42 17.55 19.34
CA GLY A 44 32.16 16.29 19.18
C GLY A 44 31.35 15.10 18.66
N SER A 45 30.03 15.23 18.43
CA SER A 45 29.21 14.09 17.99
C SER A 45 29.59 13.61 16.59
N ALA A 46 29.61 12.28 16.40
CA ALA A 46 29.93 11.67 15.12
C ALA A 46 28.88 12.02 14.05
N ILE A 47 29.35 12.55 12.93
CA ILE A 47 28.53 12.93 11.78
C ILE A 47 28.15 11.68 11.01
N LYS A 48 27.00 11.10 11.35
CA LYS A 48 26.45 9.96 10.61
C LYS A 48 26.19 10.34 9.16
N ARG A 49 26.52 9.44 8.23
CA ARG A 49 26.06 9.55 6.84
C ARG A 49 24.54 9.56 6.91
N SER A 50 23.89 10.64 6.47
CA SER A 50 22.45 10.53 6.26
C SER A 50 22.33 9.61 5.08
N VAL A 51 21.76 8.42 5.30
CA VAL A 51 21.23 7.65 4.18
C VAL A 51 20.19 8.57 3.58
N SER A 52 20.58 9.25 2.51
CA SER A 52 19.73 10.24 1.89
C SER A 52 18.50 9.47 1.43
N ARG A 53 17.35 9.77 2.05
CA ARG A 53 16.05 9.30 1.56
C ARG A 53 15.74 9.87 0.17
N LYS A 54 16.65 10.65 -0.47
CA LYS A 54 16.48 11.12 -1.85
C LYS A 54 16.23 9.98 -2.86
N GLY A 55 16.62 8.74 -2.55
CA GLY A 55 16.22 7.54 -3.31
C GLY A 55 14.73 7.15 -3.23
N GLU A 56 13.94 7.85 -2.41
CA GLU A 56 12.48 7.68 -2.29
C GLU A 56 11.71 8.49 -3.34
N SER A 57 12.38 9.27 -4.18
CA SER A 57 11.69 9.97 -5.27
C SER A 57 11.04 8.97 -6.25
N LEU A 58 9.81 9.27 -6.66
CA LEU A 58 9.13 8.54 -7.73
C LEU A 58 9.87 8.69 -9.08
N VAL A 59 10.63 9.78 -9.25
CA VAL A 59 11.39 10.07 -10.48
C VAL A 59 12.57 9.11 -10.66
N GLU A 60 13.13 8.58 -9.57
CA GLU A 60 14.26 7.64 -9.61
C GLU A 60 13.84 6.16 -9.68
N ALA A 61 12.53 5.86 -9.81
CA ALA A 61 12.06 4.48 -9.93
C ALA A 61 12.52 3.84 -11.26
N PRO A 62 12.79 2.52 -11.28
CA PRO A 62 12.93 1.81 -12.53
C PRO A 62 11.63 1.89 -13.36
N ARG A 63 11.74 1.99 -14.68
CA ARG A 63 10.59 2.17 -15.59
C ARG A 63 9.56 1.04 -15.46
N ASP A 64 10.02 -0.21 -15.37
CA ASP A 64 9.15 -1.38 -15.21
C ASP A 64 8.22 -1.27 -13.99
N TYR A 65 8.72 -0.68 -12.89
CA TYR A 65 7.91 -0.45 -11.70
C TYR A 65 6.85 0.63 -11.93
N LEU A 66 7.18 1.70 -12.65
CA LEU A 66 6.23 2.77 -12.98
C LEU A 66 5.14 2.29 -13.95
N GLU A 67 5.49 1.42 -14.90
CA GLU A 67 4.53 0.79 -15.81
C GLU A 67 3.55 -0.11 -15.05
N GLN A 68 4.05 -0.92 -14.12
CA GLN A 68 3.22 -1.73 -13.24
C GLN A 68 2.29 -0.86 -12.37
N LEU A 69 2.82 0.21 -11.79
CA LEU A 69 2.06 1.13 -10.95
C LEU A 69 0.97 1.86 -11.76
N ARG A 70 1.29 2.34 -12.98
CA ARG A 70 0.34 2.96 -13.90
C ARG A 70 -0.79 2.01 -14.26
N PHE A 71 -0.45 0.77 -14.61
CA PHE A 71 -1.46 -0.24 -14.97
C PHE A 71 -2.42 -0.50 -13.79
N ALA A 72 -1.89 -0.68 -12.59
CA ALA A 72 -2.70 -0.91 -11.40
C ALA A 72 -3.52 0.32 -10.98
N ALA A 73 -2.97 1.54 -11.10
CA ALA A 73 -3.69 2.77 -10.84
C ALA A 73 -4.86 2.96 -11.82
N ASN A 74 -4.66 2.66 -13.10
CA ASN A 74 -5.73 2.70 -14.11
C ASN A 74 -6.80 1.63 -13.84
N ALA A 75 -6.41 0.42 -13.46
CA ALA A 75 -7.36 -0.64 -13.07
C ALA A 75 -8.19 -0.23 -11.83
N MET A 76 -7.54 0.39 -10.84
CA MET A 76 -8.20 0.94 -9.65
C MET A 76 -9.20 2.03 -10.01
N ALA A 77 -8.81 3.01 -10.83
CA ALA A 77 -9.70 4.06 -11.33
C ALA A 77 -10.88 3.48 -12.13
N GLY A 78 -10.62 2.47 -12.97
CA GLY A 78 -11.66 1.75 -13.71
C GLY A 78 -12.68 1.08 -12.80
N CYS A 79 -12.25 0.45 -11.70
CA CYS A 79 -13.15 -0.13 -10.71
C CYS A 79 -14.03 0.94 -10.02
N VAL A 80 -13.46 2.11 -9.68
CA VAL A 80 -14.22 3.23 -9.08
C VAL A 80 -15.26 3.77 -10.05
N LEU A 81 -14.89 3.98 -11.31
CA LEU A 81 -15.81 4.48 -12.34
C LEU A 81 -16.92 3.46 -12.63
N ALA A 82 -16.58 2.18 -12.78
CA ALA A 82 -17.55 1.12 -12.95
C ALA A 82 -18.53 1.06 -11.77
N LEU A 83 -18.03 1.16 -10.53
CA LEU A 83 -18.89 1.21 -9.35
C LEU A 83 -19.80 2.45 -9.38
N ALA A 84 -19.27 3.64 -9.66
CA ALA A 84 -20.05 4.87 -9.72
C ALA A 84 -21.16 4.82 -10.78
N MET A 85 -20.87 4.25 -11.96
CA MET A 85 -21.87 4.04 -13.02
C MET A 85 -22.91 2.98 -12.66
N MET A 86 -22.55 2.00 -11.83
CA MET A 86 -23.45 0.95 -11.39
C MET A 86 -24.39 1.36 -10.26
N VAL A 87 -24.06 2.37 -9.44
CA VAL A 87 -24.90 2.77 -8.30
C VAL A 87 -26.35 3.09 -8.71
N PRO A 88 -26.63 3.90 -9.75
CA PRO A 88 -28.00 4.18 -10.17
C PRO A 88 -28.74 2.91 -10.64
N MET A 89 -28.04 2.03 -11.35
CA MET A 89 -28.59 0.74 -11.80
C MET A 89 -28.93 -0.15 -10.60
N LEU A 90 -28.08 -0.17 -9.56
CA LEU A 90 -28.30 -0.89 -8.31
C LEU A 90 -29.55 -0.39 -7.60
N VAL A 91 -29.73 0.93 -7.47
CA VAL A 91 -30.91 1.54 -6.85
C VAL A 91 -32.18 1.14 -7.59
N TRP A 92 -32.15 1.15 -8.92
CA TRP A 92 -33.28 0.74 -9.75
C TRP A 92 -33.60 -0.76 -9.61
N GLN A 93 -32.57 -1.60 -9.65
CA GLN A 93 -32.69 -3.07 -9.61
C GLN A 93 -33.29 -3.58 -8.29
N VAL A 94 -32.90 -3.00 -7.16
CA VAL A 94 -33.44 -3.34 -5.83
C VAL A 94 -34.95 -3.09 -5.76
N GLY A 95 -35.46 -2.08 -6.47
CA GLY A 95 -36.90 -1.78 -6.52
C GLY A 95 -37.70 -2.67 -7.48
N ALA A 96 -37.06 -3.21 -8.53
CA ALA A 96 -37.79 -3.79 -9.66
C ALA A 96 -37.69 -5.32 -9.81
N GLN A 97 -36.60 -5.98 -9.41
CA GLN A 97 -36.30 -7.36 -9.83
C GLN A 97 -36.28 -8.42 -8.71
N GLY A 98 -36.59 -8.05 -7.46
CA GLY A 98 -36.61 -8.99 -6.34
C GLY A 98 -35.29 -9.74 -6.14
N ALA A 99 -35.34 -10.98 -5.65
CA ALA A 99 -34.14 -11.73 -5.25
C ALA A 99 -33.17 -12.07 -6.40
N ALA A 100 -33.68 -12.32 -7.60
CA ALA A 100 -32.85 -12.66 -8.76
C ALA A 100 -31.98 -11.47 -9.23
N GLY A 101 -32.54 -10.25 -9.18
CA GLY A 101 -31.79 -9.03 -9.44
C GLY A 101 -30.66 -8.82 -8.43
N VAL A 102 -30.94 -9.03 -7.14
CA VAL A 102 -29.94 -8.89 -6.07
C VAL A 102 -28.79 -9.89 -6.24
N ALA A 103 -29.07 -11.16 -6.56
CA ALA A 103 -28.04 -12.16 -6.78
C ALA A 103 -27.14 -11.81 -7.98
N THR A 104 -27.73 -11.38 -9.09
CA THR A 104 -26.99 -10.95 -10.29
C THR A 104 -26.07 -9.77 -9.96
N MET A 105 -26.58 -8.77 -9.22
CA MET A 105 -25.79 -7.60 -8.82
C MET A 105 -24.66 -7.95 -7.86
N ALA A 106 -24.91 -8.83 -6.89
CA ALA A 106 -23.86 -9.29 -5.98
C ALA A 106 -22.73 -10.01 -6.75
N GLY A 107 -23.05 -10.77 -7.80
CA GLY A 107 -22.06 -11.35 -8.71
C GLY A 107 -21.20 -10.32 -9.42
N VAL A 108 -21.79 -9.25 -9.96
CA VAL A 108 -21.04 -8.18 -10.63
C VAL A 108 -20.16 -7.41 -9.63
N LEU A 109 -20.72 -7.06 -8.46
CA LEU A 109 -19.98 -6.39 -7.39
C LEU A 109 -18.84 -7.26 -6.84
N PHE A 110 -19.00 -8.58 -6.83
CA PHE A 110 -17.93 -9.52 -6.48
C PHE A 110 -16.76 -9.42 -7.46
N VAL A 111 -17.03 -9.44 -8.77
CA VAL A 111 -15.98 -9.30 -9.80
C VAL A 111 -15.26 -7.96 -9.66
N LEU A 112 -16.00 -6.86 -9.48
CA LEU A 112 -15.42 -5.54 -9.26
C LEU A 112 -14.58 -5.49 -7.97
N SER A 113 -15.05 -6.13 -6.89
CA SER A 113 -14.31 -6.22 -5.63
C SER A 113 -13.02 -7.03 -5.78
N CYS A 114 -13.02 -8.12 -6.53
CA CYS A 114 -11.81 -8.87 -6.86
C CYS A 114 -10.82 -8.02 -7.68
N GLY A 115 -11.31 -7.27 -8.68
CA GLY A 115 -10.50 -6.33 -9.45
C GLY A 115 -9.89 -5.23 -8.59
N TRP A 116 -10.65 -4.70 -7.62
CA TRP A 116 -10.18 -3.73 -6.64
C TRP A 116 -9.07 -4.30 -5.74
N VAL A 117 -9.30 -5.46 -5.13
CA VAL A 117 -8.32 -6.14 -4.26
C VAL A 117 -7.03 -6.44 -5.01
N TRP A 118 -7.14 -6.92 -6.25
CA TRP A 118 -5.99 -7.17 -7.10
C TRP A 118 -5.21 -5.88 -7.39
N SER A 119 -5.91 -4.80 -7.75
CA SER A 119 -5.29 -3.49 -8.02
C SER A 119 -4.55 -2.95 -6.79
N VAL A 120 -5.16 -3.03 -5.60
CA VAL A 120 -4.54 -2.68 -4.32
C VAL A 120 -3.30 -3.50 -4.06
N TRP A 121 -3.35 -4.81 -4.31
CA TRP A 121 -2.22 -5.70 -4.08
C TRP A 121 -1.01 -5.30 -4.92
N VAL A 122 -1.24 -4.93 -6.19
CA VAL A 122 -0.20 -4.48 -7.11
C VAL A 122 0.33 -3.10 -6.72
N VAL A 123 -0.54 -2.12 -6.40
CA VAL A 123 -0.12 -0.77 -5.97
C VAL A 123 0.69 -0.82 -4.67
N THR A 124 0.34 -1.71 -3.75
CA THR A 124 1.03 -1.88 -2.45
C THR A 124 2.22 -2.84 -2.51
N ALA A 125 2.59 -3.35 -3.68
CA ALA A 125 3.73 -4.25 -3.82
C ALA A 125 5.04 -3.54 -3.42
N PRO A 126 5.97 -4.25 -2.76
CA PRO A 126 7.27 -3.66 -2.43
C PRO A 126 8.01 -3.25 -3.71
N ARG A 127 8.56 -2.04 -3.72
CA ARG A 127 9.38 -1.53 -4.83
C ARG A 127 10.60 -2.43 -5.02
N ARG A 128 10.93 -2.76 -6.26
CA ARG A 128 12.21 -3.40 -6.60
C ARG A 128 13.27 -2.32 -6.72
N LEU A 129 14.23 -2.28 -5.80
CA LEU A 129 15.35 -1.34 -5.89
C LEU A 129 16.50 -1.94 -6.69
N THR A 130 17.06 -1.13 -7.59
CA THR A 130 18.14 -1.50 -8.50
C THR A 130 19.54 -1.34 -7.90
N ARG A 131 19.66 -0.83 -6.66
CA ARG A 131 20.95 -0.67 -5.95
C ARG A 131 20.82 -0.89 -4.45
N ALA A 132 21.93 -1.34 -3.86
CA ALA A 132 22.09 -1.68 -2.44
C ALA A 132 21.92 -0.47 -1.51
N THR A 133 20.70 0.05 -1.38
CA THR A 133 20.30 0.72 -0.16
C THR A 133 20.33 -0.34 0.92
N GLY A 134 21.14 -0.19 1.98
CA GLY A 134 21.19 -1.14 3.11
C GLY A 134 19.89 -1.25 3.91
N ILE A 135 18.77 -0.79 3.35
CA ILE A 135 17.42 -0.79 3.91
C ILE A 135 16.67 -2.01 3.35
N ASN A 136 16.08 -2.79 4.24
CA ASN A 136 15.28 -3.95 3.87
C ASN A 136 13.83 -3.53 3.59
N LEU A 137 13.54 -3.21 2.32
CA LEU A 137 12.22 -2.75 1.86
C LEU A 137 11.06 -3.73 2.09
N THR A 138 11.34 -5.03 2.18
CA THR A 138 10.29 -6.03 2.36
C THR A 138 9.78 -6.00 3.80
N ARG A 139 10.66 -5.72 4.77
CA ARG A 139 10.29 -5.47 6.17
C ARG A 139 9.73 -4.07 6.36
N GLU A 140 10.30 -3.10 5.66
CA GLU A 140 9.85 -1.72 5.71
C GLU A 140 8.38 -1.63 5.27
N TRP A 141 7.51 -1.31 6.23
CA TRP A 141 6.06 -1.09 6.07
C TRP A 141 5.27 -2.34 5.72
N SER A 142 5.84 -3.52 5.97
CA SER A 142 5.15 -4.81 5.83
C SER A 142 3.82 -4.83 6.58
N GLY A 143 3.77 -4.34 7.83
CA GLY A 143 2.55 -4.28 8.64
C GLY A 143 1.44 -3.44 8.00
N SER A 144 1.77 -2.26 7.48
CA SER A 144 0.79 -1.36 6.83
C SER A 144 0.27 -1.93 5.51
N ARG A 145 1.13 -2.58 4.71
CA ARG A 145 0.72 -3.27 3.48
C ARG A 145 -0.23 -4.43 3.79
N TRP A 146 0.10 -5.25 4.79
CA TRP A 146 -0.72 -6.39 5.17
C TRP A 146 -2.05 -5.95 5.78
N SER A 147 -2.09 -4.88 6.58
CA SER A 147 -3.35 -4.35 7.11
C SER A 147 -4.25 -3.82 5.99
N ALA A 148 -3.72 -3.01 5.07
CA ALA A 148 -4.47 -2.50 3.92
C ALA A 148 -5.03 -3.65 3.04
N ARG A 149 -4.19 -4.64 2.71
CA ARG A 149 -4.60 -5.81 1.91
C ARG A 149 -5.65 -6.65 2.62
N GLY A 150 -5.46 -6.92 3.90
CA GLY A 150 -6.38 -7.73 4.70
C GLY A 150 -7.75 -7.06 4.86
N MET A 151 -7.78 -5.77 5.17
CA MET A 151 -9.03 -5.02 5.32
C MET A 151 -9.80 -4.91 4.00
N LEU A 152 -9.10 -4.73 2.88
CA LEU A 152 -9.72 -4.61 1.57
C LEU A 152 -10.16 -5.97 0.98
N ALA A 153 -9.54 -7.08 1.41
CA ALA A 153 -10.00 -8.43 1.07
C ALA A 153 -11.36 -8.80 1.69
N CYS A 154 -11.85 -8.04 2.67
CA CYS A 154 -13.20 -8.21 3.23
C CYS A 154 -14.31 -7.87 2.23
N ALA A 155 -14.03 -7.04 1.21
CA ALA A 155 -15.02 -6.61 0.22
C ALA A 155 -15.65 -7.78 -0.58
N PRO A 156 -14.88 -8.66 -1.25
CA PRO A 156 -15.47 -9.80 -1.97
C PRO A 156 -16.23 -10.75 -1.03
N VAL A 157 -15.76 -10.92 0.22
CA VAL A 157 -16.44 -11.75 1.23
C VAL A 157 -17.81 -11.15 1.56
N ALA A 158 -17.89 -9.84 1.77
CA ALA A 158 -19.16 -9.14 2.00
C ALA A 158 -20.14 -9.36 0.84
N MET A 159 -19.66 -9.31 -0.40
CA MET A 159 -20.50 -9.52 -1.59
C MET A 159 -21.03 -10.96 -1.68
N VAL A 160 -20.20 -11.96 -1.40
CA VAL A 160 -20.64 -13.37 -1.35
C VAL A 160 -21.69 -13.57 -0.25
N LEU A 161 -21.46 -13.05 0.95
CA LEU A 161 -22.41 -13.16 2.06
C LEU A 161 -23.74 -12.47 1.73
N THR A 162 -23.70 -11.33 1.03
CA THR A 162 -24.89 -10.60 0.57
C THR A 162 -25.66 -11.41 -0.46
N ALA A 163 -24.97 -12.04 -1.43
CA ALA A 163 -25.59 -12.92 -2.42
C ALA A 163 -26.30 -14.12 -1.75
N VAL A 164 -25.60 -14.77 -0.82
CA VAL A 164 -26.13 -15.92 -0.07
C VAL A 164 -27.34 -15.51 0.75
N ALA A 165 -27.29 -14.37 1.45
CA ALA A 165 -28.43 -13.86 2.21
C ALA A 165 -29.64 -13.56 1.32
N ALA A 166 -29.41 -12.95 0.15
CA ALA A 166 -30.47 -12.62 -0.79
C ALA A 166 -31.16 -13.87 -1.37
N ILE A 167 -30.40 -14.93 -1.64
CA ILE A 167 -30.93 -16.20 -2.17
C ILE A 167 -31.65 -16.99 -1.06
N ALA A 168 -31.07 -17.05 0.14
CA ALA A 168 -31.60 -17.83 1.25
C ALA A 168 -32.85 -17.20 1.88
N THR A 169 -33.00 -15.87 1.80
CA THR A 169 -34.16 -15.15 2.32
C THR A 169 -34.70 -14.14 1.32
N PRO A 170 -35.57 -14.56 0.38
CA PRO A 170 -36.33 -13.65 -0.46
C PRO A 170 -37.39 -12.94 0.40
N GLY A 171 -36.99 -11.94 1.19
CA GLY A 171 -37.85 -11.19 2.11
C GLY A 171 -37.09 -10.62 3.31
N ALA A 172 -37.82 -10.08 4.29
CA ALA A 172 -37.21 -9.59 5.54
C ALA A 172 -36.48 -10.75 6.27
N PRO A 173 -35.34 -10.49 6.94
CA PRO A 173 -34.61 -11.50 7.69
C PRO A 173 -35.40 -11.91 8.94
N THR A 174 -36.33 -12.84 8.78
CA THR A 174 -37.19 -13.36 9.86
C THR A 174 -36.51 -14.46 10.67
N THR A 175 -35.58 -15.20 10.06
CA THR A 175 -34.84 -16.28 10.72
C THR A 175 -33.55 -15.78 11.37
N GLY A 176 -33.13 -16.45 12.46
CA GLY A 176 -31.88 -16.13 13.15
C GLY A 176 -30.65 -16.25 12.25
N PHE A 177 -30.64 -17.25 11.36
CA PHE A 177 -29.57 -17.44 10.38
C PHE A 177 -29.44 -16.26 9.41
N ALA A 178 -30.55 -15.76 8.87
CA ALA A 178 -30.53 -14.63 7.94
C ALA A 178 -29.98 -13.36 8.59
N LYS A 179 -30.38 -13.07 9.83
CA LYS A 179 -29.86 -11.94 10.61
C LYS A 179 -28.34 -12.05 10.81
N LEU A 180 -27.83 -13.26 11.08
CA LEU A 180 -26.39 -13.50 11.22
C LEU A 180 -25.64 -13.20 9.92
N VAL A 181 -26.11 -13.72 8.78
CA VAL A 181 -25.44 -13.51 7.49
C VAL A 181 -25.44 -12.03 7.09
N TRP A 182 -26.56 -11.32 7.27
CA TRP A 182 -26.63 -9.88 7.03
C TRP A 182 -25.72 -9.08 7.97
N GLY A 183 -25.66 -9.45 9.24
CA GLY A 183 -24.74 -8.84 10.22
C GLY A 183 -23.28 -9.01 9.83
N LEU A 184 -22.89 -10.21 9.36
CA LEU A 184 -21.55 -10.48 8.87
C LEU A 184 -21.23 -9.69 7.59
N ALA A 185 -22.17 -9.62 6.64
CA ALA A 185 -22.01 -8.82 5.42
C ALA A 185 -21.76 -7.34 5.75
N LEU A 186 -22.54 -6.77 6.69
CA LEU A 186 -22.38 -5.39 7.13
C LEU A 186 -21.04 -5.17 7.85
N ALA A 187 -20.63 -6.10 8.72
CA ALA A 187 -19.34 -6.04 9.40
C ALA A 187 -18.16 -6.05 8.40
N CYS A 188 -18.21 -6.92 7.37
CA CYS A 188 -17.21 -6.97 6.31
C CYS A 188 -17.22 -5.69 5.44
N GLY A 189 -18.41 -5.12 5.18
CA GLY A 189 -18.55 -3.84 4.47
C GLY A 189 -17.90 -2.68 5.23
N LEU A 190 -18.15 -2.58 6.54
CA LEU A 190 -17.51 -1.58 7.40
C LEU A 190 -15.99 -1.76 7.45
N GLY A 191 -15.52 -3.01 7.56
CA GLY A 191 -14.08 -3.33 7.54
C GLY A 191 -13.39 -2.83 6.27
N THR A 192 -14.07 -2.89 5.12
CA THR A 192 -13.55 -2.36 3.84
C THR A 192 -13.39 -0.84 3.89
N PHE A 193 -14.37 -0.12 4.45
CA PHE A 193 -14.33 1.34 4.57
C PHE A 193 -13.19 1.82 5.48
N PHE A 194 -13.02 1.19 6.64
CA PHE A 194 -11.92 1.49 7.56
C PHE A 194 -10.54 1.08 7.01
N GLY A 195 -10.50 0.13 6.07
CA GLY A 195 -9.29 -0.25 5.33
C GLY A 195 -8.62 0.86 4.53
N LEU A 196 -9.33 1.96 4.28
CA LEU A 196 -8.77 3.15 3.63
C LEU A 196 -7.96 4.04 4.58
N ALA A 197 -8.19 3.96 5.89
CA ALA A 197 -7.51 4.82 6.87
C ALA A 197 -5.99 4.56 6.97
N PRO A 198 -5.49 3.31 7.00
CA PRO A 198 -4.05 3.03 6.96
C PRO A 198 -3.38 3.57 5.69
N LEU A 199 -4.09 3.61 4.56
CA LEU A 199 -3.54 4.19 3.33
C LEU A 199 -3.40 5.71 3.46
N ALA A 200 -4.36 6.39 4.09
CA ALA A 200 -4.34 7.85 4.24
C ALA A 200 -3.30 8.37 5.25
N MET A 201 -2.93 7.59 6.26
CA MET A 201 -1.98 8.02 7.30
C MET A 201 -0.50 7.91 6.89
N HIS A 202 -0.22 7.32 5.72
CA HIS A 202 1.14 6.98 5.29
C HIS A 202 1.55 7.58 3.92
N VAL A 203 0.68 8.39 3.31
CA VAL A 203 0.98 9.25 2.16
C VAL A 203 1.38 10.63 2.67
#